data_AF-A0A558FTD3-F1
#
_entry.id   AF-A0A558FTD3-F1
#
_cell.length_a   1.000
_cell.length_b   1.000
_cell.length_c   1.000
_cell.angle_alpha   90.00
_cell.angle_beta   90.00
_cell.angle_gamma   90.00
#
_symmetry.space_group_name_H-M   'P 1'
#
loop_
_entity.id
_entity.type
_entity.pdbx_description
1 polymer ?
#
loop_
_entity_poly.entity_id
_entity_poly.type
_entity_poly.pdbx_seq_one_letter_code
_entity_poly.pdbx_strand_id
1 'polypeptide(L)' 'MALSVNMTVSVPPEMVEKLNEQAREHGMSRAEYVRHLIQQAPDSPFSVPELELTQTPRSEA' A
#
# COMPACT_ATOMS: atom_id res chain seq x y z
N MET A 1 -21.32 0.23 -11.83
CA MET A 1 -21.06 1.40 -10.96
C MET A 1 -20.03 0.98 -9.94
N ALA A 2 -18.89 1.65 -9.84
CA ALA A 2 -17.92 1.34 -8.79
C ALA A 2 -18.41 1.99 -7.49
N LEU A 3 -18.90 1.17 -6.56
CA LEU A 3 -19.23 1.64 -5.21
C LEU A 3 -17.90 2.01 -4.52
N SER A 4 -17.68 3.30 -4.28
CA SER A 4 -16.57 3.74 -3.43
C SER A 4 -17.10 3.96 -2.02
N VAL A 5 -16.45 3.33 -1.06
CA VAL A 5 -16.74 3.51 0.37
C VAL A 5 -15.57 4.25 1.01
N ASN A 6 -15.88 5.14 1.95
CA ASN A 6 -14.85 5.82 2.75
C ASN A 6 -14.49 4.94 3.95
N MET A 7 -13.19 4.73 4.16
CA MET A 7 -12.64 3.99 5.30
C MET A 7 -11.69 4.91 6.08
N THR A 8 -11.88 4.99 7.38
CA THR A 8 -10.97 5.69 8.30
C THR A 8 -10.17 4.66 9.07
N VAL A 9 -8.84 4.78 9.05
CA VAL A 9 -7.92 3.91 9.77
C VAL A 9 -7.04 4.78 10.65
N SER A 10 -6.99 4.48 11.95
CA SER A 10 -6.02 5.08 12.85
C SER A 10 -4.68 4.39 12.67
N VAL A 11 -3.65 5.17 12.35
CA VAL A 11 -2.26 4.69 12.23
C VAL A 11 -1.33 5.60 13.05
N PRO A 12 -0.19 5.09 13.51
CA PRO A 12 0.80 5.91 14.21
C PRO A 12 1.34 7.05 13.33
N PRO A 13 1.71 8.22 13.89
CA PRO A 13 2.21 9.36 13.13
C PRO A 13 3.41 9.03 12.23
N GLU A 14 4.35 8.23 12.74
CA GLU A 14 5.54 7.80 12.00
C GLU A 14 5.21 6.94 10.78
N MET A 15 4.07 6.24 10.80
CA MET A 15 3.57 5.48 9.66
C MET A 15 2.94 6.41 8.62
N VAL A 16 2.26 7.49 9.05
CA VAL A 16 1.68 8.48 8.12
C VAL A 16 2.77 9.15 7.28
N GLU A 17 3.88 9.54 7.91
CA GLU A 17 5.02 10.15 7.21
C GLU A 17 5.59 9.19 6.16
N LYS A 18 5.87 7.94 6.55
CA LYS A 18 6.37 6.90 5.64
C LYS A 18 5.39 6.61 4.50
N LEU A 19 4.09 6.52 4.78
CA LEU A 19 3.06 6.31 3.75
C LEU A 19 3.06 7.45 2.72
N ASN A 20 3.17 8.70 3.17
CA ASN A 20 3.19 9.85 2.28
C ASN A 20 4.47 9.90 1.44
N GLU A 21 5.62 9.60 2.03
CA GLU A 21 6.91 9.56 1.35
C GLU A 21 6.91 8.49 0.26
N GLN A 22 6.58 7.25 0.60
CA GLN A 22 6.54 6.12 -0.35
C GLN A 22 5.50 6.33 -1.45
N ALA A 23 4.32 6.84 -1.11
CA ALA A 23 3.32 7.20 -2.13
C ALA A 23 3.88 8.23 -3.12
N ARG A 24 4.62 9.24 -2.64
CA ARG A 24 5.26 10.23 -3.52
C ARG A 24 6.34 9.63 -4.40
N GLU A 25 7.19 8.74 -3.85
CA GLU A 25 8.24 8.05 -4.60
C GLU A 25 7.68 7.22 -5.76
N HIS A 26 6.51 6.61 -5.56
CA HIS A 26 5.82 5.82 -6.58
C HIS A 26 4.83 6.62 -7.44
N GLY A 27 4.74 7.96 -7.25
CA GLY A 27 3.83 8.81 -8.01
C GLY A 27 2.34 8.56 -7.73
N MET A 28 2.02 7.93 -6.60
CA MET A 28 0.66 7.54 -6.21
C MET A 28 0.08 8.52 -5.19
N SER A 29 -1.26 8.60 -5.15
CA SER A 29 -1.92 9.19 -3.97
C SER A 29 -1.76 8.28 -2.74
N ARG A 30 -1.80 8.83 -1.52
CA ARG A 30 -1.76 8.01 -0.29
C ARG A 30 -2.81 6.90 -0.30
N ALA A 31 -4.03 7.19 -0.73
CA ALA A 31 -5.11 6.22 -0.76
C ALA A 31 -4.90 5.13 -1.81
N GLU A 32 -4.33 5.48 -2.96
CA GLU A 32 -3.94 4.54 -4.01
C GLU A 32 -2.81 3.62 -3.52
N TYR A 33 -1.77 4.18 -2.92
CA TYR A 33 -0.67 3.42 -2.33
C TYR A 33 -1.15 2.44 -1.26
N VAL A 34 -2.02 2.88 -0.34
CA VAL A 34 -2.60 1.99 0.69
C VAL A 34 -3.41 0.85 0.05
N ARG A 35 -4.21 1.13 -0.99
CA ARG A 35 -4.95 0.06 -1.69
C ARG A 35 -4.01 -0.91 -2.39
N HIS A 36 -2.94 -0.40 -3.00
CA HIS A 36 -1.92 -1.22 -3.65
C HIS A 36 -1.24 -2.16 -2.65
N LEU A 37 -0.85 -1.64 -1.48
CA LEU A 37 -0.30 -2.46 -0.40
C LEU A 37 -1.27 -3.53 0.10
N ILE A 38 -2.56 -3.20 0.23
CA ILE A 38 -3.60 -4.17 0.60
C ILE A 38 -3.69 -5.28 -0.46
N GLN A 39 -3.61 -4.95 -1.76
CA GLN A 39 -3.65 -5.95 -2.83
C GLN A 39 -2.38 -6.80 -2.90
N GLN A 40 -1.23 -6.23 -2.56
CA GLN A 40 0.07 -6.92 -2.56
C GLN A 40 0.31 -7.78 -1.30
N ALA A 41 -0.50 -7.63 -0.24
CA ALA A 41 -0.30 -8.38 0.99
C ALA A 41 -0.41 -9.90 0.74
N PRO A 42 0.47 -10.75 1.32
CA PRO A 42 0.51 -12.19 1.01
C PRO A 42 -0.79 -12.95 1.30
N ASP A 43 -1.54 -12.50 2.30
CA ASP A 43 -2.83 -13.04 2.74
C ASP A 43 -4.02 -12.23 2.20
N SER A 44 -3.75 -11.30 1.28
CA SER A 44 -4.79 -10.52 0.63
C SER A 44 -5.71 -11.43 -0.17
N PRO A 45 -7.04 -11.31 -0.02
CA PRO A 45 -7.99 -12.02 -0.86
C PRO A 45 -8.14 -11.37 -2.25
N PHE A 46 -7.44 -10.27 -2.52
CA PHE A 46 -7.52 -9.51 -3.76
C PHE A 46 -6.45 -9.94 -4.77
N SER A 47 -6.66 -9.61 -6.04
CA SER A 47 -5.64 -9.83 -7.07
C SER A 47 -4.39 -9.00 -6.78
N VAL A 48 -3.25 -9.67 -6.77
CA VAL A 48 -1.93 -9.04 -6.63
C VAL A 48 -1.67 -8.14 -7.84
N PRO A 49 -1.22 -6.89 -7.64
CA PRO A 49 -0.94 -5.97 -8.73
C PRO A 49 0.32 -6.40 -9.50
N GLU A 50 0.41 -6.03 -10.79
CA GLU A 50 1.53 -6.43 -11.68
C GLU A 50 2.88 -5.89 -11.21
N LEU A 51 2.88 -4.74 -10.53
CA LEU A 51 4.07 -4.11 -9.96
C LEU A 51 4.07 -4.30 -8.45
N GLU A 52 5.06 -5.02 -7.92
CA GLU A 52 5.30 -5.07 -6.47
C GLU A 52 6.19 -3.89 -6.06
N LEU A 53 5.73 -3.08 -5.09
CA LEU A 53 6.40 -1.86 -4.68
C LEU A 53 7.45 -2.08 -3.59
N THR A 54 7.32 -3.16 -2.80
CA THR A 54 8.10 -3.38 -1.58
C THR A 54 9.05 -4.57 -1.62
N GLN A 55 9.44 -5.04 -2.81
CA GLN A 55 10.47 -6.09 -2.93
C GLN A 55 11.85 -5.57 -2.50
N THR A 56 12.16 -5.69 -1.22
CA THR A 56 13.54 -5.92 -0.79
C THR A 56 13.78 -7.43 -0.95
N PRO A 57 14.88 -7.88 -1.59
CA PRO A 57 15.16 -9.31 -1.64
C PRO A 57 15.16 -9.82 -0.20
N ARG A 58 14.42 -10.91 0.05
CA ARG A 58 14.57 -11.71 1.27
C ARG A 58 16.06 -11.94 1.44
N SER A 59 16.67 -11.27 2.41
CA SER A 59 18.04 -11.59 2.79
C SER A 59 17.96 -13.02 3.31
N GLU A 60 18.45 -13.95 2.50
CA GLU A 60 18.71 -15.31 2.94
C GLU A 60 19.69 -15.20 4.12
N ALA A 61 19.23 -15.60 5.30
CA ALA A 61 20.06 -15.84 6.48
C ALA A 61 19.72 -17.23 7.01
#